data_AF-A0A0K8RRJ3-F1
#
_entry.id   AF-A0A0K8RRJ3-F1
#
_cell.length_a   1.000
_cell.length_b   1.000
_cell.length_c   1.000
_cell.angle_alpha   90.00
_cell.angle_beta   90.00
_cell.angle_gamma   90.00
#
_symmetry.space_group_name_H-M   'P 1'
#
loop_
_entity.id
_entity.type
_entity.pdbx_description
1 polymer ?
#
loop_
_entity_poly.entity_id
_entity_poly.type
_entity_poly.pdbx_seq_one_letter_code
_entity_poly.pdbx_strand_id
1 'polypeptide(L)'
;GREKVTVALTAIRGIGRRMATVVCKVAGIDVTKRAGELTNDEINKVITIISSPADVMIPAWFLNRQKDYKEGKNLHNTANMLDTCLREDLERMKKMRLHRGLRHYWGLRTRGQHTKTTGRHGRTGGVAKKK
;
A
#
# COMPACT_ATOMS: atom_id res chain seq x y z
N GLY A 1 12.31 -17.47 1.94
CA GLY A 1 12.66 -18.57 1.03
C GLY A 1 11.65 -19.71 1.00
N ARG A 2 11.23 -20.24 2.18
CA ARG A 2 10.36 -21.43 2.25
C ARG A 2 8.88 -21.18 1.97
N GLU A 3 8.43 -19.94 1.92
CA GLU A 3 7.03 -19.60 1.62
C GLU A 3 6.76 -19.58 0.12
N LYS A 4 5.49 -19.76 -0.26
CA LYS A 4 5.05 -19.58 -1.65
C LYS A 4 5.28 -18.14 -2.09
N VAL A 5 5.60 -17.92 -3.36
CA VAL A 5 5.88 -16.59 -3.93
C VAL A 5 4.77 -15.59 -3.59
N THR A 6 3.51 -15.99 -3.74
CA THR A 6 2.36 -15.11 -3.46
C THR A 6 2.26 -14.64 -2.02
N VAL A 7 2.69 -15.44 -1.05
CA VAL A 7 2.70 -15.07 0.37
C VAL A 7 3.93 -14.22 0.66
N ALA A 8 5.09 -14.62 0.14
CA ALA A 8 6.34 -13.90 0.34
C ALA A 8 6.26 -12.44 -0.14
N LEU A 9 5.62 -12.19 -1.29
CA LEU A 9 5.42 -10.83 -1.81
C LEU A 9 4.58 -9.93 -0.88
N THR A 10 3.73 -10.49 -0.02
CA THR A 10 2.92 -9.70 0.93
C THR A 10 3.73 -9.10 2.07
N ALA A 11 4.99 -9.50 2.24
CA ALA A 11 5.90 -8.85 3.17
C ALA A 11 6.20 -7.40 2.74
N ILE A 12 6.08 -7.08 1.46
CA ILE A 12 6.31 -5.75 0.91
C ILE A 12 5.09 -4.86 1.19
N ARG A 13 5.32 -3.71 1.83
CA ARG A 13 4.26 -2.72 2.10
C ARG A 13 3.66 -2.24 0.78
N GLY A 14 2.32 -2.29 0.68
CA GLY A 14 1.58 -1.90 -0.52
C GLY A 14 1.13 -3.09 -1.38
N ILE A 15 1.72 -4.28 -1.18
CA ILE A 15 1.36 -5.50 -1.90
C ILE A 15 0.53 -6.41 -0.99
N GLY A 16 -0.73 -6.60 -1.35
CA GLY A 16 -1.63 -7.55 -0.69
C GLY A 16 -1.68 -8.91 -1.39
N ARG A 17 -2.37 -9.88 -0.79
CA ARG A 17 -2.56 -11.24 -1.35
C ARG A 17 -3.07 -11.21 -2.80
N ARG A 18 -4.09 -10.41 -3.08
CA ARG A 18 -4.67 -10.28 -4.44
C ARG A 18 -3.68 -9.68 -5.44
N MET A 19 -2.96 -8.63 -5.04
CA MET A 19 -1.97 -7.97 -5.89
C MET A 19 -0.83 -8.94 -6.21
N ALA A 20 -0.31 -9.65 -5.21
CA ALA A 20 0.72 -10.66 -5.40
C ALA A 20 0.30 -11.74 -6.40
N THR A 21 -0.94 -12.26 -6.31
CA THR A 21 -1.45 -13.23 -7.28
C THR A 21 -1.54 -12.67 -8.70
N VAL A 22 -2.00 -11.42 -8.86
CA VAL A 22 -2.06 -10.76 -10.18
C VAL A 22 -0.67 -10.58 -10.76
N VAL A 23 0.27 -10.07 -9.98
CA VAL A 23 1.67 -9.88 -10.41
C VAL A 23 2.30 -11.20 -10.85
N CYS A 24 2.12 -12.28 -10.09
CA CYS A 24 2.62 -13.60 -10.48
C CYS A 24 2.01 -14.10 -11.79
N LYS A 25 0.69 -13.95 -11.97
CA LYS A 25 0.00 -14.37 -13.20
C LYS A 25 0.47 -13.58 -14.41
N VAL A 26 0.64 -12.26 -14.25
CA VAL A 26 1.11 -11.37 -15.31
C VAL A 26 2.58 -11.65 -15.66
N ALA A 27 3.41 -11.97 -14.66
CA ALA A 27 4.81 -12.35 -14.85
C ALA A 27 5.00 -13.75 -15.47
N GLY A 28 3.93 -14.55 -15.57
CA GLY A 28 4.00 -15.95 -16.00
C GLY A 28 4.67 -16.88 -14.97
N ILE A 29 4.73 -16.48 -13.70
CA ILE A 29 5.32 -17.26 -12.61
C ILE A 29 4.25 -18.12 -11.99
N ASP A 30 4.56 -19.41 -11.78
CA ASP A 30 3.65 -20.30 -11.08
C ASP A 30 3.40 -19.84 -9.62
N VAL A 31 2.13 -19.85 -9.24
CA VAL A 31 1.63 -19.39 -7.94
C VAL A 31 2.04 -20.32 -6.81
N THR A 32 2.33 -21.59 -7.12
CA THR A 32 2.70 -22.61 -6.12
C THR A 32 4.19 -22.70 -5.86
N LYS A 33 5.01 -22.17 -6.78
CA LYS A 33 6.47 -22.06 -6.68
C LYS A 33 6.91 -21.41 -5.36
N ARG A 34 8.07 -21.82 -4.84
CA ARG A 34 8.65 -21.23 -3.61
C ARG A 34 9.45 -19.98 -3.95
N ALA A 35 9.44 -19.01 -3.04
CA ALA A 35 10.16 -17.75 -3.26
C ALA A 35 11.68 -17.93 -3.38
N GLY A 36 12.24 -19.01 -2.81
CA GLY A 36 13.66 -19.34 -2.95
C GLY A 36 14.06 -19.93 -4.30
N GLU A 37 13.10 -20.32 -5.14
CA GLU A 37 13.34 -20.94 -6.45
C GLU A 37 13.22 -19.93 -7.61
N LEU A 38 13.01 -18.64 -7.29
CA LEU A 38 12.90 -17.58 -8.28
C LEU A 38 14.25 -17.28 -8.90
N THR A 39 14.30 -17.17 -10.24
CA THR A 39 15.49 -16.69 -10.94
C THR A 39 15.59 -15.17 -10.86
N ASN A 40 16.79 -14.62 -11.04
CA ASN A 40 16.99 -13.18 -11.05
C ASN A 40 16.16 -12.48 -12.14
N ASP A 41 15.94 -13.14 -13.28
CA ASP A 41 15.11 -12.60 -14.36
C ASP A 41 13.62 -12.54 -13.97
N GLU A 42 13.11 -13.57 -13.30
CA GLU A 42 11.75 -13.57 -12.76
C GLU A 42 11.57 -12.46 -11.70
N ILE A 43 12.58 -12.25 -10.87
CA ILE A 43 12.58 -11.17 -9.86
C ILE A 43 12.54 -9.80 -10.55
N ASN A 44 13.36 -9.58 -11.58
CA ASN A 44 13.37 -8.32 -12.31
C ASN A 44 12.02 -8.04 -13.00
N LYS A 45 11.38 -9.07 -13.59
CA LYS A 45 10.03 -8.95 -14.15
C LYS A 45 9.00 -8.54 -13.08
N VAL A 46 9.07 -9.12 -11.89
CA VAL A 46 8.18 -8.75 -10.79
C VAL A 46 8.39 -7.29 -10.38
N ILE A 47 9.64 -6.83 -10.30
CA ILE A 47 9.98 -5.44 -9.97
C ILE A 47 9.45 -4.47 -11.02
N THR A 48 9.59 -4.77 -12.32
CA THR A 48 9.09 -3.91 -13.39
C THR A 48 7.57 -3.81 -13.37
N ILE A 49 6.86 -4.93 -13.19
CA ILE A 49 5.39 -4.96 -13.08
C ILE A 49 4.92 -4.16 -11.87
N ILE A 50 5.62 -4.25 -10.74
CA ILE A 50 5.26 -3.51 -9.51
C ILE A 50 5.49 -2.01 -9.70
N SER A 51 6.58 -1.63 -10.37
CA SER A 51 6.95 -0.22 -10.58
C SER A 51 5.99 0.45 -11.56
N SER A 52 5.61 -0.25 -12.64
CA SER A 52 4.73 0.27 -13.68
C SER A 52 3.58 -0.70 -13.98
N PRO A 53 2.58 -0.82 -13.08
CA PRO A 53 1.46 -1.74 -13.30
C PRO A 53 0.52 -1.27 -14.42
N ALA A 54 0.51 0.03 -14.73
CA ALA A 54 -0.31 0.59 -15.80
C ALA A 54 0.08 0.06 -17.19
N ASP A 55 1.37 -0.21 -17.40
CA ASP A 55 1.90 -0.66 -18.69
C ASP A 55 1.55 -2.13 -18.99
N VAL A 56 1.31 -2.93 -17.93
CA VAL A 56 1.12 -4.38 -18.03
C VAL A 56 -0.35 -4.79 -17.96
N MET A 57 -1.24 -3.88 -18.40
CA MET A 57 -2.70 -4.06 -18.47
C MET A 57 -3.42 -4.26 -17.12
N ILE A 58 -2.81 -3.86 -15.99
CA ILE A 58 -3.54 -3.86 -14.71
C ILE A 58 -4.50 -2.66 -14.70
N PRO A 59 -5.82 -2.87 -14.47
CA PRO A 59 -6.77 -1.76 -14.48
C PRO A 59 -6.51 -0.73 -13.39
N ALA A 60 -6.76 0.55 -13.70
CA ALA A 60 -6.56 1.67 -12.78
C ALA A 60 -7.28 1.50 -11.43
N TRP A 61 -8.48 0.90 -11.43
CA TRP A 61 -9.26 0.65 -10.22
C TRP A 61 -8.59 -0.33 -9.23
N PHE A 62 -7.57 -1.08 -9.68
CA PHE A 62 -6.83 -2.02 -8.86
C PHE A 62 -5.63 -1.38 -8.14
N LEU A 63 -5.23 -0.17 -8.56
CA LEU A 63 -4.08 0.53 -8.00
C LEU A 63 -4.45 1.24 -6.69
N ASN A 64 -3.47 1.42 -5.79
CA ASN A 64 -3.71 1.90 -4.43
C ASN A 64 -3.77 3.44 -4.32
N ARG A 65 -3.25 4.17 -5.31
CA ARG A 65 -3.26 5.63 -5.37
C ARG A 65 -3.80 6.08 -6.73
N GLN A 66 -5.11 6.17 -6.81
CA GLN A 66 -5.80 6.62 -8.01
C GLN A 66 -5.91 8.14 -8.02
N LYS A 67 -5.76 8.75 -9.21
CA LYS A 67 -5.87 10.19 -9.45
C LYS A 67 -5.12 11.01 -8.40
N ASP A 68 -3.80 10.87 -8.38
CA ASP A 68 -2.96 11.60 -7.44
C ASP A 68 -3.21 13.12 -7.53
N TYR A 69 -3.16 13.81 -6.39
CA TYR A 69 -3.50 15.23 -6.35
C TYR A 69 -2.43 16.15 -6.96
N LYS A 70 -1.17 15.70 -7.09
CA LYS A 70 -0.09 16.47 -7.71
C LYS A 70 -0.07 16.25 -9.22
N GLU A 71 -0.03 14.99 -9.65
CA GLU A 71 0.19 14.64 -11.06
C GLU A 71 -1.08 14.19 -11.80
N GLY A 72 -2.18 13.89 -11.11
CA GLY A 72 -3.42 13.37 -11.72
C GLY A 72 -3.35 11.93 -12.22
N LYS A 73 -2.17 11.29 -12.18
CA LYS A 73 -1.94 9.92 -12.65
C LYS A 73 -2.39 8.87 -11.61
N ASN A 74 -2.59 7.64 -12.09
CA ASN A 74 -2.83 6.49 -11.23
C ASN A 74 -1.48 5.81 -10.93
N LEU A 75 -1.20 5.61 -9.65
CA LEU A 75 0.05 5.06 -9.14
C LEU A 75 -0.20 3.86 -8.25
N HIS A 76 0.78 2.96 -8.19
CA HIS A 76 0.85 1.91 -7.18
C HIS A 76 2.07 2.13 -6.29
N ASN A 77 1.84 2.68 -5.11
CA ASN A 77 2.93 2.99 -4.19
C ASN A 77 3.34 1.74 -3.40
N THR A 78 4.64 1.47 -3.34
CA THR A 78 5.21 0.35 -2.59
C THR A 78 6.26 0.82 -1.58
N ALA A 79 6.52 -0.04 -0.59
CA ALA A 79 7.56 0.12 0.42
C ALA A 79 7.61 1.53 1.04
N ASN A 80 8.75 2.23 0.88
CA ASN A 80 9.00 3.55 1.45
C ASN A 80 8.12 4.63 0.82
N MET A 81 7.82 4.52 -0.48
CA MET A 81 7.05 5.52 -1.21
C MET A 81 5.61 5.63 -0.69
N LEU A 82 5.04 4.53 -0.19
CA LEU A 82 3.73 4.53 0.44
C LEU A 82 3.73 5.38 1.72
N ASP A 83 4.78 5.27 2.53
CA ASP A 83 4.91 5.99 3.80
C ASP A 83 5.17 7.49 3.62
N THR A 84 6.03 7.86 2.67
CA THR A 84 6.32 9.27 2.35
C THR A 84 5.07 9.95 1.85
N CYS A 85 4.38 9.33 0.90
CA CYS A 85 3.11 9.80 0.37
C CYS A 85 2.05 10.03 1.45
N LEU A 86 1.88 9.07 2.37
CA LEU A 86 0.91 9.21 3.47
C LEU A 86 1.28 10.36 4.42
N ARG A 87 2.58 10.55 4.70
CA ARG A 87 3.05 11.68 5.51
C ARG A 87 2.76 13.01 4.83
N GLU A 88 3.08 13.13 3.54
CA GLU A 88 2.79 14.34 2.76
C GLU A 88 1.29 14.65 2.72
N ASP A 89 0.45 13.64 2.54
CA ASP A 89 -1.01 13.80 2.57
C ASP A 89 -1.50 14.33 3.93
N LEU A 90 -0.96 13.82 5.04
CA LEU A 90 -1.28 14.30 6.38
C LEU A 90 -0.80 15.74 6.61
N GLU A 91 0.43 16.07 6.23
CA GLU A 91 0.99 17.42 6.39
C GLU A 91 0.23 18.45 5.56
N ARG A 92 -0.17 18.10 4.34
CA ARG A 92 -1.05 18.94 3.51
C ARG A 92 -2.37 19.24 4.24
N MET A 93 -3.02 18.20 4.79
CA MET A 93 -4.29 18.38 5.51
C MET A 93 -4.14 19.23 6.77
N LYS A 94 -3.01 19.11 7.48
CA LYS A 94 -2.70 19.95 8.66
C LYS A 94 -2.46 21.40 8.27
N LYS A 95 -1.69 21.66 7.21
CA LYS A 95 -1.40 23.02 6.72
C LYS A 95 -2.68 23.76 6.32
N MET A 96 -3.61 23.07 5.66
CA MET A 96 -4.92 23.61 5.30
C MET A 96 -5.92 23.71 6.46
N ARG A 97 -5.58 23.21 7.66
CA ARG A 97 -6.47 23.15 8.84
C ARG A 97 -7.81 22.43 8.58
N LEU A 98 -7.79 21.39 7.76
CA LEU A 98 -8.98 20.54 7.57
C LEU A 98 -9.32 19.79 8.86
N HIS A 99 -10.61 19.66 9.20
CA HIS A 99 -11.06 18.94 10.40
C HIS A 99 -10.44 17.53 10.52
N ARG A 100 -10.36 16.80 9.39
CA ARG A 100 -9.69 15.49 9.33
C ARG A 100 -8.19 15.56 9.67
N GLY A 101 -7.50 16.58 9.17
CA GLY A 101 -6.08 16.84 9.42
C GLY A 101 -5.80 17.19 10.88
N LEU A 102 -6.62 18.07 11.47
CA LEU A 102 -6.53 18.43 12.89
C LEU A 102 -6.78 17.22 13.81
N ARG A 103 -7.75 16.36 13.48
CA ARG A 103 -7.97 15.10 14.21
C ARG A 103 -6.77 14.16 14.13
N HIS A 104 -6.12 14.06 12.96
CA HIS A 104 -4.87 13.31 12.84
C HIS A 104 -3.74 13.90 13.69
N TYR A 105 -3.64 15.23 13.76
CA TYR A 105 -2.67 15.92 14.61
C TYR A 105 -2.90 15.62 16.10
N TRP A 106 -4.16 15.62 16.56
CA TRP A 106 -4.53 15.28 17.94
C TRP A 106 -4.55 13.77 18.24
N GLY A 107 -4.32 12.90 17.24
CA GLY A 107 -4.36 11.45 17.42
C GLY A 107 -5.78 10.89 17.69
N LEU A 108 -6.81 11.58 17.20
CA LEU A 108 -8.21 11.18 17.32
C LEU A 108 -8.68 10.39 16.08
N ARG A 109 -9.72 9.58 16.27
CA ARG A 109 -10.42 8.87 15.18
C ARG A 109 -11.03 9.89 14.21
N THR A 110 -10.88 9.65 12.91
CA THR A 110 -11.18 10.63 11.85
C THR A 110 -12.49 10.41 11.11
N ARG A 111 -13.12 9.24 11.24
CA ARG A 111 -14.37 8.85 10.55
C ARG A 111 -15.65 9.16 11.33
N GLY A 112 -15.60 10.06 12.32
CA GLY A 112 -16.80 10.43 13.11
C GLY A 112 -17.24 9.41 14.16
N GLN A 113 -16.37 8.47 14.53
CA GLN A 113 -16.66 7.48 15.57
C GLN A 113 -16.90 8.16 16.93
N HIS A 114 -17.84 7.66 17.72
CA HIS A 114 -18.13 8.15 19.07
C HIS A 114 -16.97 7.89 20.03
N THR A 115 -16.45 8.94 20.66
CA THR A 115 -15.30 8.87 21.58
C THR A 115 -15.68 8.77 23.06
N LYS A 116 -16.98 8.80 23.40
CA LYS A 116 -17.47 8.68 24.79
C LYS A 116 -17.26 7.28 25.38
N THR A 117 -17.47 6.24 24.56
CA THR A 117 -17.43 4.83 24.98
C THR A 117 -16.26 4.06 24.38
N THR A 118 -15.67 4.51 23.26
CA THR A 118 -14.62 3.78 22.54
C THR A 118 -13.24 4.42 22.68
N GLY A 119 -12.19 3.60 22.72
CA GLY A 119 -10.79 4.08 22.72
C GLY A 119 -10.33 4.74 24.02
N ARG A 120 -10.84 4.30 25.18
CA ARG A 120 -10.54 4.89 26.50
C ARG A 120 -9.08 4.73 26.94
N HIS A 121 -8.38 3.69 26.48
CA HIS A 121 -6.97 3.43 26.82
C HIS A 121 -6.15 3.26 25.53
N GLY A 122 -5.19 4.14 25.31
CA GLY A 122 -4.25 4.11 24.18
C GLY A 122 -4.48 5.17 23.09
N ARG A 123 -3.38 5.60 22.44
CA ARG A 123 -3.42 6.44 21.23
C ARG A 123 -4.09 5.66 20.10
N THR A 124 -5.29 6.07 19.68
CA THR A 124 -5.92 5.48 18.51
C THR A 124 -5.32 6.10 17.24
N GLY A 125 -4.21 5.54 16.77
CA GLY A 125 -3.69 5.85 15.44
C GLY A 125 -4.54 5.18 14.37
N GLY A 126 -5.10 5.96 13.44
CA GLY A 126 -5.77 5.40 12.25
C GLY A 126 -4.84 4.64 11.30
N VAL A 127 -3.52 4.78 11.49
CA VAL A 127 -2.47 4.11 10.72
C VAL A 127 -1.77 3.11 11.62
N ALA A 128 -2.06 1.82 11.44
CA ALA A 128 -1.33 0.75 12.07
C ALA A 128 -0.10 0.40 11.22
N LYS A 129 1.08 0.51 11.81
CA LYS A 129 2.29 -0.09 11.23
C LYS A 129 2.49 -1.45 11.87
N LYS A 130 2.64 -2.49 11.05
CA LYS A 130 3.15 -3.78 11.53
C LYS A 130 4.60 -3.52 11.97
N LYS A 131 4.94 -3.91 13.21
CA LYS A 131 6.31 -3.89 13.69
C LYS A 131 7.14 -4.93 12.93
#